data_AF-M7NP43-F1
#
_entry.id   AF-M7NP43-F1
#
_cell.length_a   1.000
_cell.length_b   1.000
_cell.length_c   1.000
_cell.angle_alpha   90.00
_cell.angle_beta   90.00
_cell.angle_gamma   90.00
#
_symmetry.space_group_name_H-M   'P 1'
#
loop_
_entity.id
_entity.type
_entity.pdbx_description
1 polymer ?
#
loop_
_entity_poly.entity_id
_entity_poly.type
_entity_poly.pdbx_seq_one_letter_code
_entity_poly.pdbx_strand_id
1 'polypeptide(L)'
;MNIHFGLNLSKNKNISHKNLRRNVNAFVSEENEENNDKSFENSTKMVNKELSLYYINSSKNEKNEEEIDSSIYAYDEIYDEMKEAQKKRRTETDEDKEQRKPKYMDKFFELASVRERDRLRAQEKMLQIERQAEGDMYKDKEKFVTEAYKKQQEELSRLEEEENRKEALMRKKSKGIESFYLNMLNQEEEYHNQVIEAISKSHKVLKTDDVSKEKTLEEIAKELNEKGINVTMNDDGEVVDKRQLLSAGLNIVKKSTKVSQEYLKMRKNTQNPKFVSKAHEREKREKEIFLIQEQIKQMEKEREEEERRKYEELVIKSQKKRSAEEINKIKERYLKRKAESLQDF
;
A
#
# COMPACT_ATOMS: atom_id res chain seq x y z
N MET A 1 -4.79 -7.60 -43.73
CA MET A 1 -3.48 -7.00 -43.41
C MET A 1 -3.14 -7.41 -41.98
N ASN A 2 -2.33 -8.45 -41.81
CA ASN A 2 -1.97 -8.98 -40.49
C ASN A 2 -0.57 -8.51 -40.12
N ILE A 3 -0.49 -7.49 -39.25
CA ILE A 3 0.78 -6.93 -38.79
C ILE A 3 1.26 -7.78 -37.60
N HIS A 4 2.26 -8.63 -37.82
CA HIS A 4 2.97 -9.36 -36.76
C HIS A 4 4.03 -8.44 -36.14
N PHE A 5 3.85 -8.04 -34.87
CA PHE A 5 4.91 -7.41 -34.09
C PHE A 5 5.79 -8.48 -33.46
N GLY A 6 6.93 -8.76 -34.08
CA GLY A 6 8.01 -9.56 -33.50
C GLY A 6 8.90 -8.71 -32.59
N LEU A 7 9.09 -9.13 -31.35
CA LEU A 7 10.08 -8.57 -30.43
C LEU A 7 11.49 -8.95 -30.91
N ASN A 8 12.27 -7.97 -31.36
CA ASN A 8 13.70 -8.12 -31.64
C ASN A 8 14.47 -8.27 -30.32
N LEU A 9 14.87 -9.50 -29.98
CA LEU A 9 15.84 -9.76 -28.91
C LEU A 9 17.26 -9.53 -29.47
N SER A 10 17.87 -8.39 -29.16
CA SER A 10 19.30 -8.19 -29.43
C SER A 10 20.12 -9.02 -28.42
N LYS A 11 21.08 -9.78 -28.93
CA LYS A 11 22.03 -10.55 -28.12
C LYS A 11 22.94 -9.56 -27.37
N ASN A 12 22.93 -9.59 -26.05
CA ASN A 12 23.86 -8.85 -25.20
C ASN A 12 25.31 -9.23 -25.56
N LYS A 13 26.04 -8.30 -26.18
CA LYS A 13 27.51 -8.34 -26.26
C LYS A 13 28.07 -7.89 -24.91
N ASN A 14 28.90 -8.75 -24.32
CA ASN A 14 29.70 -8.43 -23.13
C ASN A 14 30.56 -7.19 -23.39
N ILE A 15 30.23 -6.08 -22.74
CA ILE A 15 31.05 -4.87 -22.70
C ILE A 15 32.01 -5.01 -21.52
N SER A 16 33.26 -5.28 -21.86
CA SER A 16 34.40 -5.21 -20.94
C SER A 16 34.57 -3.75 -20.51
N HIS A 17 34.39 -3.47 -19.21
CA HIS A 17 34.71 -2.17 -18.64
C HIS A 17 36.24 -2.03 -18.53
N LYS A 18 36.89 -1.55 -19.60
CA LYS A 18 38.22 -0.94 -19.50
C LYS A 18 38.04 0.54 -19.14
N ASN A 19 38.71 0.94 -18.08
CA ASN A 19 38.74 2.29 -17.52
C ASN A 19 39.11 3.34 -18.59
N LEU A 20 38.20 4.28 -18.89
CA LEU A 20 38.55 5.54 -19.56
C LEU A 20 38.68 6.63 -18.50
N ARG A 21 39.92 7.01 -18.18
CA ARG A 21 40.19 8.31 -17.56
C ARG A 21 39.97 9.37 -18.63
N ARG A 22 38.97 10.23 -18.43
CA ARG A 22 38.78 11.46 -19.20
C ARG A 22 39.70 12.52 -18.62
N ASN A 23 40.73 12.92 -19.37
CA ASN A 23 41.39 14.19 -19.16
C ASN A 23 40.69 15.20 -20.07
N VAL A 24 40.04 16.18 -19.45
CA VAL A 24 39.49 17.35 -20.14
C VAL A 24 40.45 18.48 -19.82
N ASN A 25 41.12 19.02 -20.85
CA ASN A 25 41.48 20.42 -20.95
C ASN A 25 41.77 20.69 -22.43
N ALA A 26 40.79 21.35 -23.06
CA ALA A 26 40.88 21.92 -24.39
C ALA A 26 41.15 23.41 -24.24
N PHE A 27 42.06 23.92 -25.07
CA PHE A 27 42.34 25.33 -25.33
C PHE A 27 43.28 26.02 -24.34
N VAL A 28 44.56 26.14 -24.72
CA VAL A 28 45.30 27.41 -24.92
C VAL A 28 46.74 27.09 -25.35
N SER A 29 47.01 27.46 -26.60
CA SER A 29 48.28 27.83 -27.29
C SER A 29 49.59 27.06 -27.06
N GLU A 30 50.10 26.58 -28.19
CA GLU A 30 51.51 26.43 -28.55
C GLU A 30 52.42 27.58 -28.08
N GLU A 31 53.70 27.22 -27.88
CA GLU A 31 54.90 28.05 -27.68
C GLU A 31 55.13 28.63 -26.28
N ASN A 32 55.85 27.87 -25.45
CA ASN A 32 57.20 28.22 -24.93
C ASN A 32 57.68 27.14 -23.93
N GLU A 33 58.64 26.32 -24.33
CA GLU A 33 59.43 25.47 -23.43
C GLU A 33 60.42 26.34 -22.66
N GLU A 34 59.98 27.00 -21.59
CA GLU A 34 60.84 27.45 -20.48
C GLU A 34 59.92 27.98 -19.36
N ASN A 35 60.06 27.43 -18.14
CA ASN A 35 59.35 27.77 -16.88
C ASN A 35 58.17 26.87 -16.45
N ASN A 36 58.36 25.54 -16.40
CA ASN A 36 57.39 24.59 -15.80
C ASN A 36 57.51 24.40 -14.26
N ASP A 37 58.57 24.91 -13.60
CA ASP A 37 58.76 24.67 -12.16
C ASP A 37 57.95 25.62 -11.26
N LYS A 38 57.65 26.83 -11.74
CA LYS A 38 56.90 27.84 -10.97
C LYS A 38 55.39 27.57 -10.91
N SER A 39 54.83 26.83 -11.88
CA SER A 39 53.40 26.50 -11.93
C SER A 39 53.04 25.39 -10.92
N PHE A 40 53.94 24.40 -10.74
CA PHE A 40 53.77 23.31 -9.78
C PHE A 40 53.90 23.79 -8.33
N GLU A 41 54.85 24.68 -8.05
CA GLU A 41 54.97 25.31 -6.72
C GLU A 41 53.74 26.15 -6.35
N ASN A 42 53.15 26.86 -7.33
CA ASN A 42 51.96 27.66 -7.07
C ASN A 42 50.74 26.78 -6.81
N SER A 43 50.60 25.65 -7.51
CA SER A 43 49.51 24.68 -7.26
C SER A 43 49.61 24.02 -5.88
N THR A 44 50.82 23.61 -5.46
CA THR A 44 51.05 23.02 -4.13
C THR A 44 50.85 24.03 -3.01
N LYS A 45 51.26 25.29 -3.20
CA LYS A 45 50.96 26.39 -2.26
C LYS A 45 49.47 26.66 -2.13
N MET A 46 48.69 26.57 -3.22
CA MET A 46 47.22 26.70 -3.17
C MET A 46 46.56 25.54 -2.43
N VAL A 47 46.95 24.29 -2.72
CA VAL A 47 46.43 23.11 -2.01
C VAL A 47 46.77 23.16 -0.52
N ASN A 48 48.01 23.55 -0.16
CA ASN A 48 48.40 23.69 1.24
C ASN A 48 47.63 24.82 1.95
N LYS A 49 47.29 25.90 1.25
CA LYS A 49 46.46 26.98 1.77
C LYS A 49 45.02 26.51 1.99
N GLU A 50 44.45 25.75 1.06
CA GLU A 50 43.11 25.16 1.19
C GLU A 50 43.03 24.16 2.34
N LEU A 51 44.03 23.28 2.48
CA LEU A 51 44.13 22.35 3.59
C LEU A 51 44.28 23.09 4.93
N SER A 52 45.12 24.13 4.99
CA SER A 52 45.26 24.98 6.17
C SER A 52 43.95 25.66 6.56
N LEU A 53 43.20 26.19 5.59
CA LEU A 53 41.88 26.79 5.83
C LEU A 53 40.87 25.76 6.32
N TYR A 54 40.89 24.55 5.78
CA TYR A 54 40.05 23.44 6.24
C TYR A 54 40.35 23.08 7.70
N TYR A 55 41.62 22.95 8.07
CA TYR A 55 42.04 22.70 9.46
C TYR A 55 41.63 23.83 10.42
N ILE A 56 41.80 25.09 10.00
CA ILE A 56 41.37 26.24 10.80
C ILE A 56 39.86 26.23 11.01
N ASN A 57 39.08 25.94 9.95
CA ASN A 57 37.63 25.87 10.04
C ASN A 57 37.15 24.66 10.88
N SER A 58 37.81 23.51 10.78
CA SER A 58 37.56 22.35 11.65
C SER A 58 37.79 22.71 13.12
N SER A 59 38.94 23.29 13.46
CA SER A 59 39.28 23.66 14.84
C SER A 59 38.37 24.75 15.43
N LYS A 60 37.80 25.62 14.58
CA LYS A 60 36.82 26.62 15.01
C LYS A 60 35.46 25.99 15.29
N ASN A 61 35.09 24.99 14.50
CA ASN A 61 33.87 24.23 14.71
C ASN A 61 34.00 23.37 15.98
N GLU A 62 35.14 22.70 16.19
CA GLU A 62 35.46 21.92 17.40
C GLU A 62 35.35 22.76 18.69
N LYS A 63 35.76 24.04 18.67
CA LYS A 63 35.60 24.94 19.83
C LYS A 63 34.17 25.36 20.10
N ASN A 64 33.30 25.31 19.09
CA ASN A 64 31.87 25.55 19.26
C ASN A 64 31.12 24.28 19.69
N GLU A 65 31.78 23.12 19.73
CA GLU A 65 31.19 21.83 20.15
C GLU A 65 31.05 21.71 21.68
N GLU A 66 31.77 22.51 22.46
CA GLU A 66 31.68 22.50 23.93
C GLU A 66 30.28 22.91 24.47
N GLU A 67 29.44 23.53 23.63
CA GLU A 67 28.04 23.89 23.94
C GLU A 67 27.01 22.94 23.30
N ILE A 68 27.44 21.93 22.55
CA ILE A 68 26.57 21.03 21.77
C ILE A 68 26.27 19.78 22.62
N ASP A 69 24.98 19.47 22.82
CA ASP A 69 24.56 18.27 23.55
C ASP A 69 25.18 17.01 22.90
N SER A 70 25.83 16.18 23.71
CA SER A 70 26.35 14.85 23.37
C SER A 70 25.38 13.98 22.55
N SER A 71 24.07 14.19 22.71
CA SER A 71 23.02 13.53 21.93
C SER A 71 23.06 13.81 20.42
N ILE A 72 23.77 14.85 19.96
CA ILE A 72 23.76 15.27 18.55
C ILE A 72 24.54 14.31 17.65
N TYR A 73 25.49 13.55 18.20
CA TYR A 73 26.27 12.55 17.46
C TYR A 73 25.70 11.13 17.58
N ALA A 74 24.64 10.91 18.37
CA ALA A 74 24.05 9.59 18.63
C ALA A 74 23.10 9.09 17.50
N TYR A 75 23.29 9.55 16.25
CA TYR A 75 22.40 9.20 15.14
C TYR A 75 22.41 7.70 14.81
N ASP A 76 23.59 7.07 14.84
CA ASP A 76 23.74 5.65 14.52
C ASP A 76 23.07 4.77 15.59
N GLU A 77 23.27 5.11 16.87
CA GLU A 77 22.65 4.43 18.01
C GLU A 77 21.11 4.51 17.95
N ILE A 78 20.55 5.71 17.74
CA ILE A 78 19.10 5.92 17.61
C ILE A 78 18.54 5.18 16.38
N TYR A 79 19.29 5.15 15.28
CA TYR A 79 18.88 4.46 14.06
C TYR A 79 18.87 2.94 14.24
N ASP A 80 19.88 2.39 14.90
CA ASP A 80 19.95 0.97 15.22
C ASP A 80 18.84 0.56 16.19
N GLU A 81 18.60 1.34 17.26
CA GLU A 81 17.46 1.16 18.17
C GLU A 81 16.12 1.19 17.42
N MET A 82 15.96 2.14 16.49
CA MET A 82 14.77 2.22 15.64
C MET A 82 14.60 0.94 14.82
N LYS A 83 15.68 0.43 14.20
CA LYS A 83 15.61 -0.79 13.39
C LYS A 83 15.34 -2.03 14.23
N GLU A 84 15.84 -2.09 15.45
CA GLU A 84 15.53 -3.16 16.39
C GLU A 84 14.06 -3.13 16.83
N ALA A 85 13.54 -1.96 17.20
CA ALA A 85 12.13 -1.79 17.54
C ALA A 85 11.21 -2.20 16.37
N GLN A 86 11.56 -1.81 15.14
CA GLN A 86 10.85 -2.23 13.93
C GLN A 86 10.87 -3.76 13.73
N LYS A 87 11.99 -4.43 14.05
CA LYS A 87 12.10 -5.90 13.96
C LYS A 87 11.25 -6.60 15.02
N LYS A 88 11.30 -6.14 16.28
CA LYS A 88 10.52 -6.72 17.39
C LYS A 88 9.01 -6.65 17.12
N ARG A 89 8.51 -5.52 16.61
CA ARG A 89 7.08 -5.43 16.25
C ARG A 89 6.71 -6.36 15.10
N ARG A 90 7.60 -6.53 14.10
CA ARG A 90 7.34 -7.47 13.00
C ARG A 90 7.17 -8.90 13.51
N THR A 91 8.03 -9.34 14.44
CA THR A 91 7.90 -10.66 15.05
C THR A 91 6.61 -10.78 15.85
N GLU A 92 6.23 -9.77 16.64
CA GLU A 92 4.94 -9.74 17.34
C GLU A 92 3.75 -9.83 16.36
N THR A 93 3.81 -9.12 15.23
CA THR A 93 2.75 -9.19 14.21
C THR A 93 2.68 -10.55 13.52
N ASP A 94 3.79 -11.27 13.44
CA ASP A 94 3.81 -12.61 12.85
C ASP A 94 3.28 -13.64 13.85
N GLU A 95 3.59 -13.50 15.15
CA GLU A 95 3.00 -14.30 16.22
C GLU A 95 1.47 -14.09 16.31
N ASP A 96 0.99 -12.84 16.19
CA ASP A 96 -0.46 -12.55 16.15
C ASP A 96 -1.14 -13.18 14.91
N LYS A 97 -0.44 -13.24 13.76
CA LYS A 97 -0.96 -13.91 12.56
C LYS A 97 -1.11 -15.41 12.74
N GLU A 98 -0.21 -16.06 13.49
CA GLU A 98 -0.29 -17.51 13.76
C GLU A 98 -1.48 -17.85 14.67
N GLN A 99 -1.82 -16.98 15.61
CA GLN A 99 -2.95 -17.18 16.52
C GLN A 99 -4.30 -16.77 15.90
N ARG A 100 -4.29 -15.95 14.85
CA ARG A 100 -5.51 -15.39 14.28
C ARG A 100 -6.33 -16.40 13.50
N LYS A 101 -7.64 -16.40 13.76
CA LYS A 101 -8.62 -17.10 12.92
C LYS A 101 -8.53 -16.61 11.46
N PRO A 102 -8.86 -17.46 10.48
CA PRO A 102 -8.85 -17.09 9.07
C PRO A 102 -9.75 -15.87 8.81
N LYS A 103 -9.17 -14.84 8.17
CA LYS A 103 -9.75 -13.50 7.96
C LYS A 103 -11.16 -13.48 7.33
N TYR A 104 -11.55 -14.54 6.63
CA TYR A 104 -12.78 -14.58 5.84
C TYR A 104 -13.79 -15.64 6.25
N MET A 105 -13.49 -16.53 7.22
CA MET A 105 -14.45 -17.60 7.58
C MET A 105 -15.72 -17.03 8.21
N ASP A 106 -15.58 -16.10 9.15
CA ASP A 106 -16.72 -15.45 9.79
C ASP A 106 -17.59 -14.74 8.75
N LYS A 107 -16.96 -14.04 7.79
CA LYS A 107 -17.67 -13.39 6.68
C LYS A 107 -18.38 -14.40 5.77
N PHE A 108 -17.84 -15.60 5.58
CA PHE A 108 -18.52 -16.64 4.82
C PHE A 108 -19.79 -17.12 5.52
N PHE A 109 -19.74 -17.33 6.83
CA PHE A 109 -20.93 -17.68 7.63
C PHE A 109 -21.96 -16.55 7.65
N GLU A 110 -21.50 -15.30 7.79
CA GLU A 110 -22.38 -14.13 7.69
C GLU A 110 -23.08 -14.09 6.33
N LEU A 111 -22.37 -14.24 5.22
CA LEU A 111 -22.93 -14.25 3.87
C LEU A 111 -23.91 -15.42 3.66
N ALA A 112 -23.60 -16.61 4.18
CA ALA A 112 -24.52 -17.74 4.15
C ALA A 112 -25.82 -17.40 4.89
N SER A 113 -25.72 -16.81 6.08
CA SER A 113 -26.89 -16.40 6.87
C SER A 113 -27.72 -15.30 6.18
N VAL A 114 -27.07 -14.35 5.47
CA VAL A 114 -27.75 -13.31 4.69
C VAL A 114 -28.54 -13.97 3.55
N ARG A 115 -27.94 -14.91 2.83
CA ARG A 115 -28.60 -15.63 1.74
C ARG A 115 -29.81 -16.45 2.22
N GLU A 116 -29.71 -17.06 3.40
CA GLU A 116 -30.85 -17.77 3.99
C GLU A 116 -32.01 -16.82 4.31
N ARG A 117 -31.72 -15.64 4.88
CA ARG A 117 -32.73 -14.59 5.11
C ARG A 117 -33.34 -14.11 3.80
N ASP A 118 -32.54 -13.87 2.77
CA ASP A 118 -33.01 -13.46 1.44
C ASP A 118 -33.93 -14.51 0.81
N ARG A 119 -33.59 -15.79 0.96
CA ARG A 119 -34.44 -16.89 0.50
C ARG A 119 -35.80 -16.88 1.19
N LEU A 120 -35.83 -16.67 2.51
CA LEU A 120 -37.09 -16.57 3.27
C LEU A 120 -37.89 -15.34 2.83
N ARG A 121 -37.25 -14.17 2.69
CA ARG A 121 -37.90 -12.94 2.17
C ARG A 121 -38.51 -13.15 0.78
N ALA A 122 -37.80 -13.84 -0.12
CA ALA A 122 -38.28 -14.12 -1.46
C ALA A 122 -39.50 -15.06 -1.45
N GLN A 123 -39.47 -16.11 -0.61
CA GLN A 123 -40.61 -17.02 -0.45
C GLN A 123 -41.84 -16.30 0.11
N GLU A 124 -41.68 -15.42 1.09
CA GLU A 124 -42.79 -14.64 1.64
C GLU A 124 -43.36 -13.65 0.62
N LYS A 125 -42.51 -12.96 -0.14
CA LYS A 125 -42.96 -12.08 -1.24
C LYS A 125 -43.70 -12.87 -2.31
N MET A 126 -43.21 -14.04 -2.69
CA MET A 126 -43.89 -14.93 -3.63
C MET A 126 -45.29 -15.30 -3.14
N LEU A 127 -45.41 -15.74 -1.87
CA LEU A 127 -46.70 -16.07 -1.26
C LEU A 127 -47.65 -14.86 -1.19
N GLN A 128 -47.12 -13.67 -0.94
CA GLN A 128 -47.92 -12.43 -0.98
C GLN A 128 -48.42 -12.11 -2.38
N ILE A 129 -47.59 -12.30 -3.41
CA ILE A 129 -47.98 -12.11 -4.82
C ILE A 129 -49.07 -13.11 -5.21
N GLU A 130 -48.92 -14.39 -4.85
CA GLU A 130 -49.94 -15.42 -5.08
C GLU A 130 -51.27 -15.05 -4.42
N ARG A 131 -51.24 -14.60 -3.15
CA ARG A 131 -52.45 -14.15 -2.45
C ARG A 131 -53.09 -12.90 -3.07
N GLN A 132 -52.29 -11.99 -3.61
CA GLN A 132 -52.82 -10.81 -4.32
C GLN A 132 -53.45 -11.21 -5.65
N ALA A 133 -52.84 -12.15 -6.38
CA ALA A 133 -53.38 -12.69 -7.63
C ALA A 133 -54.70 -13.46 -7.40
N GLU A 134 -54.80 -14.22 -6.31
CA GLU A 134 -56.03 -14.90 -5.89
C GLU A 134 -57.04 -13.97 -5.19
N GLY A 135 -56.70 -12.69 -5.02
CA GLY A 135 -57.31 -11.75 -4.09
C GLY A 135 -58.81 -11.50 -4.27
N ASP A 136 -59.38 -11.77 -5.44
CA ASP A 136 -60.82 -11.66 -5.70
C ASP A 136 -61.58 -12.97 -5.44
N MET A 137 -60.90 -14.12 -5.49
CA MET A 137 -61.51 -15.45 -5.37
C MET A 137 -61.84 -15.87 -3.94
N TYR A 138 -61.20 -15.22 -2.96
CA TYR A 138 -61.29 -15.58 -1.54
C TYR A 138 -61.59 -14.40 -0.62
N LYS A 139 -62.19 -13.30 -1.13
CA LYS A 139 -62.60 -12.15 -0.31
C LYS A 139 -63.63 -12.51 0.75
N ASP A 140 -64.52 -13.45 0.43
CA ASP A 140 -65.61 -13.87 1.31
C ASP A 140 -65.18 -14.93 2.34
N LYS A 141 -63.92 -15.38 2.30
CA LYS A 141 -63.38 -16.38 3.25
C LYS A 141 -62.51 -15.70 4.32
N GLU A 142 -62.62 -16.20 5.54
CA GLU A 142 -61.81 -15.74 6.67
C GLU A 142 -60.31 -16.06 6.46
N LYS A 143 -59.45 -15.11 6.82
CA LYS A 143 -57.98 -15.26 6.72
C LYS A 143 -57.42 -15.72 8.06
N PHE A 144 -56.94 -16.94 8.14
CA PHE A 144 -56.29 -17.47 9.33
C PHE A 144 -54.77 -17.41 9.20
N VAL A 145 -54.12 -16.75 10.16
CA VAL A 145 -52.65 -16.68 10.27
C VAL A 145 -52.25 -17.37 11.57
N THR A 146 -51.34 -18.35 11.47
CA THR A 146 -50.83 -19.04 12.66
C THR A 146 -49.93 -18.12 13.48
N GLU A 147 -49.92 -18.29 14.80
CA GLU A 147 -49.08 -17.49 15.70
C GLU A 147 -47.59 -17.57 15.32
N ALA A 148 -47.14 -18.76 14.88
CA ALA A 148 -45.76 -18.98 14.41
C ALA A 148 -45.43 -18.15 13.16
N TYR A 149 -46.35 -18.05 12.20
CA TYR A 149 -46.15 -17.23 11.00
C TYR A 149 -46.12 -15.74 11.33
N LYS A 150 -46.97 -15.28 12.26
CA LYS A 150 -46.94 -13.89 12.73
C LYS A 150 -45.60 -13.55 13.38
N LYS A 151 -45.05 -14.44 14.21
CA LYS A 151 -43.73 -14.28 14.82
C LYS A 151 -42.61 -14.27 13.77
N GLN A 152 -42.66 -15.17 12.79
CA GLN A 152 -41.69 -15.22 11.69
C GLN A 152 -41.68 -13.92 10.88
N GLN A 153 -42.85 -13.38 10.56
CA GLN A 153 -42.98 -12.12 9.83
C GLN A 153 -42.44 -10.93 10.63
N GLU A 154 -42.69 -10.90 11.94
CA GLU A 154 -42.17 -9.86 12.85
C GLU A 154 -40.64 -9.93 12.98
N GLU A 155 -40.08 -11.13 13.11
CA GLU A 155 -38.62 -11.34 13.15
C GLU A 155 -37.96 -10.88 11.85
N LEU A 156 -38.53 -11.21 10.69
CA LEU A 156 -38.00 -10.78 9.39
C LEU A 156 -38.08 -9.25 9.21
N SER A 157 -39.19 -8.63 9.60
CA SER A 157 -39.36 -7.17 9.57
C SER A 157 -38.33 -6.49 10.47
N ARG A 158 -38.10 -7.02 11.68
CA ARG A 158 -37.10 -6.48 12.61
C ARG A 158 -35.69 -6.61 12.08
N LEU A 159 -35.34 -7.75 11.49
CA LEU A 159 -34.02 -7.97 10.88
C LEU A 159 -33.79 -7.04 9.69
N GLU A 160 -34.81 -6.79 8.87
CA GLU A 160 -34.75 -5.86 7.74
C GLU A 160 -34.54 -4.41 8.20
N GLU A 161 -35.23 -3.97 9.25
CA GLU A 161 -35.00 -2.64 9.82
C GLU A 161 -33.58 -2.48 10.38
N GLU A 162 -33.08 -3.48 11.09
CA GLU A 162 -31.71 -3.46 11.63
C GLU A 162 -30.67 -3.45 10.51
N GLU A 163 -30.87 -4.23 9.45
CA GLU A 163 -30.01 -4.25 8.26
C GLU A 163 -30.03 -2.88 7.56
N ASN A 164 -31.22 -2.30 7.33
CA ASN A 164 -31.36 -0.98 6.71
C ASN A 164 -30.71 0.13 7.55
N ARG A 165 -30.82 0.09 8.88
CA ARG A 165 -30.14 1.05 9.76
C ARG A 165 -28.62 0.90 9.66
N LYS A 166 -28.11 -0.34 9.68
CA LYS A 166 -26.67 -0.62 9.51
C LYS A 166 -26.17 -0.16 8.15
N GLU A 167 -26.90 -0.45 7.09
CA GLU A 167 -26.52 -0.03 5.74
C GLU A 167 -26.51 1.50 5.61
N ALA A 168 -27.53 2.19 6.13
CA ALA A 168 -27.57 3.65 6.14
C ALA A 168 -26.37 4.27 6.88
N LEU A 169 -25.96 3.68 8.00
CA LEU A 169 -24.75 4.10 8.72
C LEU A 169 -23.47 3.80 7.93
N MET A 170 -23.39 2.64 7.27
CA MET A 170 -22.23 2.26 6.47
C MET A 170 -22.08 3.11 5.21
N ARG A 171 -23.19 3.45 4.54
CA ARG A 171 -23.21 4.40 3.41
C ARG A 171 -22.73 5.79 3.83
N LYS A 172 -23.06 6.23 5.05
CA LYS A 172 -22.52 7.49 5.62
C LYS A 172 -21.02 7.40 5.94
N LYS A 173 -20.50 6.21 6.25
CA LYS A 173 -19.08 5.97 6.58
C LYS A 173 -18.20 5.70 5.36
N SER A 174 -18.75 5.25 4.24
CA SER A 174 -17.95 4.91 3.05
C SER A 174 -17.45 6.18 2.33
N LYS A 175 -16.36 6.76 2.83
CA LYS A 175 -15.69 7.95 2.27
C LYS A 175 -14.72 7.61 1.12
N GLY A 176 -15.12 6.69 0.25
CA GLY A 176 -14.37 6.33 -0.97
C GLY A 176 -12.90 5.96 -0.75
N ILE A 177 -12.10 6.14 -1.81
CA ILE A 177 -10.66 5.85 -1.85
C ILE A 177 -9.87 6.76 -0.88
N GLU A 178 -10.34 7.99 -0.63
CA GLU A 178 -9.72 8.92 0.32
C GLU A 178 -9.62 8.33 1.73
N SER A 179 -10.68 7.66 2.19
CA SER A 179 -10.67 7.00 3.49
C SER A 179 -9.69 5.84 3.59
N PHE A 180 -9.44 5.14 2.47
CA PHE A 180 -8.43 4.10 2.41
C PHE A 180 -7.04 4.69 2.59
N TYR A 181 -6.72 5.77 1.87
CA TYR A 181 -5.43 6.45 2.02
C TYR A 181 -5.27 7.05 3.42
N LEU A 182 -6.31 7.68 3.97
CA LEU A 182 -6.30 8.19 5.34
C LEU A 182 -6.01 7.08 6.35
N ASN A 183 -6.67 5.92 6.22
CA ASN A 183 -6.43 4.78 7.11
C ASN A 183 -5.01 4.22 6.95
N MET A 184 -4.47 4.15 5.73
CA MET A 184 -3.10 3.71 5.49
C MET A 184 -2.09 4.67 6.12
N LEU A 185 -2.26 5.98 5.92
CA LEU A 185 -1.42 7.00 6.53
C LEU A 185 -1.50 6.97 8.06
N ASN A 186 -2.72 6.88 8.62
CA ASN A 186 -2.89 6.76 10.08
C ASN A 186 -2.20 5.50 10.63
N GLN A 187 -2.26 4.37 9.92
CA GLN A 187 -1.55 3.15 10.33
C GLN A 187 -0.02 3.31 10.30
N GLU A 188 0.50 4.03 9.29
CA GLU A 188 1.92 4.36 9.20
C GLU A 188 2.35 5.33 10.30
N GLU A 189 1.54 6.35 10.59
CA GLU A 189 1.76 7.30 11.69
C GLU A 189 1.72 6.60 13.05
N GLU A 190 0.72 5.75 13.31
CA GLU A 190 0.65 4.94 14.54
C GLU A 190 1.88 4.06 14.70
N TYR A 191 2.35 3.43 13.62
CA TYR A 191 3.57 2.65 13.63
C TYR A 191 4.80 3.49 13.95
N HIS A 192 4.93 4.64 13.30
CA HIS A 192 6.03 5.57 13.53
C HIS A 192 6.05 6.09 14.98
N ASN A 193 4.89 6.49 15.49
CA ASN A 193 4.73 6.98 16.87
C ASN A 193 5.08 5.91 17.89
N GLN A 194 4.65 4.65 17.69
CA GLN A 194 5.01 3.52 18.57
C GLN A 194 6.52 3.27 18.59
N VAL A 195 7.17 3.35 17.43
CA VAL A 195 8.63 3.18 17.32
C VAL A 195 9.36 4.32 18.02
N ILE A 196 8.95 5.58 17.82
CA ILE A 196 9.51 6.73 18.54
C ILE A 196 9.30 6.59 20.05
N GLU A 197 8.11 6.17 20.49
CA GLU A 197 7.82 5.98 21.90
C GLU A 197 8.71 4.89 22.51
N ALA A 198 8.92 3.77 21.79
CA ALA A 198 9.83 2.71 22.20
C ALA A 198 11.27 3.20 22.34
N ILE A 199 11.77 3.97 21.36
CA ILE A 199 13.10 4.59 21.40
C ILE A 199 13.19 5.59 22.55
N SER A 200 12.19 6.43 22.74
CA SER A 200 12.20 7.43 23.84
C SER A 200 12.24 6.77 25.22
N LYS A 201 11.71 5.54 25.34
CA LYS A 201 11.76 4.73 26.56
C LYS A 201 13.11 4.04 26.72
N SER A 202 13.71 3.48 25.66
CA SER A 202 15.05 2.85 25.71
C SER A 202 16.15 3.90 25.93
N HIS A 203 16.09 5.00 25.21
CA HIS A 203 17.13 6.03 25.24
C HIS A 203 17.16 6.78 26.59
N LYS A 204 16.03 6.87 27.30
CA LYS A 204 15.98 7.37 28.69
C LYS A 204 16.70 6.46 29.68
N VAL A 205 16.79 5.15 29.39
CA VAL A 205 17.47 4.16 30.25
C VAL A 205 18.99 4.20 30.05
N LEU A 206 19.47 4.64 28.88
CA LEU A 206 20.90 4.74 28.56
C LEU A 206 21.61 5.99 29.13
N LYS A 207 20.89 6.97 29.69
CA LYS A 207 21.49 8.16 30.32
C LYS A 207 21.92 7.96 31.79
N THR A 208 21.81 6.76 32.33
CA THR A 208 22.33 6.42 33.66
C THR A 208 22.98 5.05 33.60
N ASP A 209 24.28 5.01 33.94
CA ASP A 209 25.04 3.81 34.27
C ASP A 209 25.50 2.94 33.09
N ASP A 210 26.57 3.38 32.40
CA ASP A 210 27.66 2.47 32.01
C ASP A 210 28.88 3.27 31.51
N VAL A 211 29.60 3.88 32.46
CA VAL A 211 31.04 4.05 32.27
C VAL A 211 31.63 2.66 32.46
N SER A 212 31.69 1.90 31.36
CA SER A 212 32.53 0.71 31.31
C SER A 212 33.93 1.13 31.73
N LYS A 213 34.35 0.71 32.93
CA LYS A 213 35.72 0.90 33.40
C LYS A 213 36.63 0.29 32.36
N GLU A 214 37.25 1.13 31.54
CA GLU A 214 38.34 0.72 30.68
C GLU A 214 39.41 0.17 31.63
N LYS A 215 39.60 -1.15 31.60
CA LYS A 215 40.69 -1.80 32.34
C LYS A 215 41.98 -1.11 31.93
N THR A 216 42.74 -0.63 32.90
CA THR A 216 44.02 0.02 32.62
C THR A 216 44.93 -0.96 31.88
N LEU A 217 45.82 -0.46 31.02
CA LEU A 217 46.72 -1.30 30.21
C LEU A 217 47.54 -2.29 31.06
N GLU A 218 47.80 -1.94 32.31
CA GLU A 218 48.46 -2.78 33.31
C GLU A 218 47.65 -4.02 33.70
N GLU A 219 46.34 -3.88 33.88
CA GLU A 219 45.45 -4.99 34.23
C GLU A 219 45.34 -5.98 33.06
N ILE A 220 45.29 -5.44 31.83
CA ILE A 220 45.26 -6.25 30.60
C ILE A 220 46.58 -7.02 30.45
N ALA A 221 47.73 -6.38 30.71
CA ALA A 221 49.03 -7.02 30.63
C ALA A 221 49.21 -8.14 31.67
N LYS A 222 48.75 -7.94 32.92
CA LYS A 222 48.76 -8.97 33.97
C LYS A 222 47.89 -10.17 33.59
N GLU A 223 46.67 -9.91 33.09
CA GLU A 223 45.73 -10.96 32.67
C GLU A 223 46.28 -11.79 31.48
N LEU A 224 47.03 -11.16 30.56
CA LEU A 224 47.68 -11.86 29.44
C LEU A 224 48.89 -12.70 29.87
N ASN A 225 49.68 -12.21 30.83
CA ASN A 225 50.78 -12.98 31.44
C ASN A 225 50.26 -14.20 32.20
N GLU A 226 49.16 -14.06 32.95
CA GLU A 226 48.46 -15.19 33.60
C GLU A 226 47.93 -16.21 32.58
N LYS A 227 47.50 -15.75 31.41
CA LYS A 227 47.08 -16.59 30.28
C LYS A 227 48.26 -17.20 29.49
N GLY A 228 49.50 -16.95 29.90
CA GLY A 228 50.71 -17.54 29.32
C GLY A 228 51.24 -16.83 28.08
N ILE A 229 50.78 -15.62 27.78
CA ILE A 229 51.35 -14.75 26.75
C ILE A 229 52.35 -13.84 27.44
N ASN A 230 53.65 -14.02 27.18
CA ASN A 230 54.70 -13.23 27.80
C ASN A 230 54.65 -11.78 27.29
N VAL A 231 54.12 -10.87 28.11
CA VAL A 231 54.13 -9.41 27.96
C VAL A 231 55.18 -8.83 28.91
N THR A 232 56.21 -8.20 28.36
CA THR A 232 57.27 -7.56 29.14
C THR A 232 56.84 -6.16 29.59
N MET A 233 56.90 -5.89 30.90
CA MET A 233 56.63 -4.58 31.50
C MET A 233 57.91 -3.98 32.10
N ASN A 234 58.07 -2.66 31.97
CA ASN A 234 59.12 -1.89 32.65
C ASN A 234 58.76 -1.65 34.12
N ASP A 235 59.76 -1.22 34.92
CA ASP A 235 59.60 -0.92 36.36
C ASP A 235 58.57 0.19 36.64
N ASP A 236 58.26 1.03 35.64
CA ASP A 236 57.23 2.09 35.70
C ASP A 236 55.81 1.59 35.36
N GLY A 237 55.61 0.27 35.19
CA GLY A 237 54.30 -0.32 34.86
C GLY A 237 53.89 -0.22 33.39
N GLU A 238 54.70 0.42 32.55
CA GLU A 238 54.44 0.53 31.11
C GLU A 238 54.85 -0.73 30.34
N VAL A 239 54.00 -1.18 29.41
CA VAL A 239 54.29 -2.30 28.51
C VAL A 239 55.29 -1.86 27.45
N VAL A 240 56.46 -2.50 27.44
CA VAL A 240 57.58 -2.17 26.54
C VAL A 240 57.18 -2.28 25.08
N ASP A 241 56.45 -3.34 24.72
CA ASP A 241 55.98 -3.61 23.38
C ASP A 241 54.45 -3.77 23.34
N LYS A 242 53.74 -2.72 22.94
CA LYS A 242 52.26 -2.73 22.79
C LYS A 242 51.75 -3.80 21.82
N ARG A 243 52.62 -4.35 20.97
CA ARG A 243 52.28 -5.46 20.06
C ARG A 243 52.06 -6.78 20.79
N GLN A 244 52.68 -6.97 21.95
CA GLN A 244 52.50 -8.16 22.78
C GLN A 244 51.11 -8.21 23.43
N LEU A 245 50.43 -7.06 23.54
CA LEU A 245 49.03 -6.98 23.97
C LEU A 245 48.05 -7.38 22.86
N LEU A 246 48.51 -7.48 21.60
CA LEU A 246 47.66 -7.91 20.49
C LEU A 246 47.57 -9.43 20.50
N SER A 247 46.35 -9.95 20.50
CA SER A 247 46.11 -11.39 20.43
C SER A 247 46.81 -11.98 19.19
N ALA A 248 47.69 -12.97 19.40
CA ALA A 248 48.33 -13.70 18.32
C ALA A 248 47.30 -14.56 17.57
N GLY A 249 46.60 -13.95 16.62
CA GLY A 249 45.58 -14.59 15.81
C GLY A 249 45.54 -13.96 14.43
N LEU A 250 45.97 -14.72 13.43
CA LEU A 250 45.52 -14.50 12.05
C LEU A 250 43.98 -14.45 12.09
N ASN A 251 43.36 -13.39 11.59
CA ASN A 251 41.89 -13.28 11.47
C ASN A 251 41.37 -14.34 10.48
N ILE A 252 41.33 -15.61 10.90
CA ILE A 252 40.69 -16.69 10.16
C ILE A 252 39.20 -16.52 10.42
N VAL A 253 38.55 -15.69 9.60
CA VAL A 253 37.09 -15.69 9.50
C VAL A 253 36.67 -17.14 9.29
N LYS A 254 35.86 -17.69 10.22
CA LYS A 254 35.30 -19.04 10.06
C LYS A 254 34.62 -19.09 8.70
N LYS A 255 35.20 -19.85 7.77
CA LYS A 255 34.63 -20.08 6.44
C LYS A 255 33.22 -20.60 6.66
N SER A 256 32.23 -19.83 6.20
CA SER A 256 30.82 -20.14 6.42
C SER A 256 30.56 -21.60 6.07
N THR A 257 29.97 -22.32 7.03
CA THR A 257 29.48 -23.67 6.83
C THR A 257 28.66 -23.66 5.54
N LYS A 258 29.09 -24.45 4.55
CA LYS A 258 28.30 -24.68 3.35
C LYS A 258 26.95 -25.19 3.83
N VAL A 259 25.95 -24.31 3.79
CA VAL A 259 24.55 -24.67 3.95
C VAL A 259 24.33 -25.84 3.00
N SER A 260 23.94 -26.99 3.57
CA SER A 260 23.77 -28.23 2.82
C SER A 260 22.97 -27.93 1.55
N GLN A 261 23.44 -28.45 0.41
CA GLN A 261 22.72 -28.36 -0.85
C GLN A 261 21.33 -29.02 -0.79
N GLU A 262 21.00 -29.66 0.34
CA GLU A 262 19.72 -30.28 0.66
C GLU A 262 18.63 -29.24 1.02
N TYR A 263 18.98 -28.17 1.75
CA TYR A 263 18.04 -27.08 2.05
C TYR A 263 17.65 -26.25 0.81
N LEU A 264 18.52 -26.18 -0.20
CA LEU A 264 18.21 -25.57 -1.51
C LEU A 264 17.42 -26.50 -2.44
N LYS A 265 17.38 -27.82 -2.18
CA LYS A 265 16.58 -28.79 -2.93
C LYS A 265 15.12 -28.85 -2.43
N MET A 266 14.88 -28.65 -1.13
CA MET A 266 13.50 -28.63 -0.60
C MET A 266 12.68 -27.42 -1.09
N ARG A 267 13.33 -26.28 -1.38
CA ARG A 267 12.63 -25.06 -1.84
C ARG A 267 12.21 -25.08 -3.32
N LYS A 268 12.58 -26.11 -4.08
CA LYS A 268 12.18 -26.27 -5.50
C LYS A 268 10.89 -27.06 -5.70
N ASN A 269 10.22 -27.52 -4.63
CA ASN A 269 9.01 -28.33 -4.74
C ASN A 269 7.71 -27.63 -4.32
N THR A 270 7.73 -26.31 -4.18
CA THR A 270 6.51 -25.51 -4.03
C THR A 270 6.50 -24.44 -5.11
N GLN A 271 5.43 -24.41 -5.91
CA GLN A 271 5.19 -23.54 -7.08
C GLN A 271 5.59 -24.17 -8.42
N ASN A 272 4.76 -25.08 -8.90
CA ASN A 272 4.38 -25.01 -10.31
C ASN A 272 2.84 -25.00 -10.38
N PRO A 273 2.19 -23.82 -10.44
CA PRO A 273 0.77 -23.78 -10.73
C PRO A 273 0.57 -24.40 -12.12
N LYS A 274 -0.39 -25.33 -12.17
CA LYS A 274 -0.78 -26.08 -13.37
C LYS A 274 -0.76 -25.16 -14.59
N PHE A 275 0.03 -25.54 -15.60
CA PHE A 275 0.04 -24.93 -16.92
C PHE A 275 -1.33 -25.16 -17.57
N VAL A 276 -2.30 -24.31 -17.25
CA VAL A 276 -3.58 -24.28 -17.94
C VAL A 276 -3.29 -23.77 -19.34
N SER A 277 -3.69 -24.52 -20.37
CA SER A 277 -3.40 -24.15 -21.74
C SER A 277 -3.91 -22.73 -22.02
N LYS A 278 -3.10 -21.93 -22.74
CA LYS A 278 -3.43 -20.56 -23.15
C LYS A 278 -4.78 -20.47 -23.91
N ALA A 279 -5.26 -21.61 -24.43
CA ALA A 279 -6.59 -21.75 -25.04
C ALA A 279 -7.72 -21.73 -24.00
N HIS A 280 -7.60 -22.45 -22.88
CA HIS A 280 -8.64 -22.48 -21.85
C HIS A 280 -8.77 -21.14 -21.10
N GLU A 281 -7.68 -20.40 -20.97
CA GLU A 281 -7.69 -19.04 -20.40
C GLU A 281 -8.30 -17.99 -21.36
N ARG A 282 -8.26 -18.24 -22.68
CA ARG A 282 -8.98 -17.42 -23.68
C ARG A 282 -10.48 -17.72 -23.64
N GLU A 283 -10.87 -18.99 -23.56
CA GLU A 283 -12.27 -19.40 -23.49
C GLU A 283 -12.97 -18.85 -22.23
N LYS A 284 -12.28 -18.82 -21.08
CA LYS A 284 -12.80 -18.18 -19.86
C LYS A 284 -13.00 -16.67 -20.04
N ARG A 285 -12.01 -15.98 -20.63
CA ARG A 285 -12.11 -14.55 -20.92
C ARG A 285 -13.22 -14.22 -21.91
N GLU A 286 -13.43 -15.06 -22.93
CA GLU A 286 -14.52 -14.87 -23.89
C GLU A 286 -15.90 -15.00 -23.23
N LYS A 287 -16.06 -15.97 -22.31
CA LYS A 287 -17.29 -16.11 -21.52
C LYS A 287 -17.52 -14.93 -20.58
N GLU A 288 -16.46 -14.43 -19.95
CA GLU A 288 -16.51 -13.23 -19.10
C GLU A 288 -16.86 -11.97 -19.92
N ILE A 289 -16.26 -11.80 -21.11
CA ILE A 289 -16.56 -10.69 -22.02
C ILE A 289 -18.00 -10.76 -22.52
N PHE A 290 -18.51 -11.95 -22.86
CA PHE A 290 -19.90 -12.14 -23.27
C PHE A 290 -20.89 -11.74 -22.17
N LEU A 291 -20.62 -12.13 -20.92
CA LEU A 291 -21.47 -11.78 -19.78
C LEU A 291 -21.47 -10.26 -19.52
N ILE A 292 -20.29 -9.63 -19.59
CA ILE A 292 -20.16 -8.16 -19.44
C ILE A 292 -20.89 -7.44 -20.58
N GLN A 293 -20.76 -7.93 -21.81
CA GLN A 293 -21.45 -7.36 -22.96
C GLN A 293 -22.97 -7.49 -22.83
N GLU A 294 -23.46 -8.61 -22.30
CA GLU A 294 -24.88 -8.81 -22.04
C GLU A 294 -25.39 -7.83 -20.96
N GLN A 295 -24.64 -7.63 -19.87
CA GLN A 295 -24.96 -6.63 -18.85
C GLN A 295 -25.00 -5.20 -19.42
N ILE A 296 -24.00 -4.81 -20.23
CA ILE A 296 -23.97 -3.50 -20.89
C ILE A 296 -25.19 -3.34 -21.80
N LYS A 297 -25.52 -4.37 -22.58
CA LYS A 297 -26.69 -4.35 -23.48
C LYS A 297 -28.01 -4.27 -22.72
N GLN A 298 -28.11 -4.91 -21.56
CA GLN A 298 -29.28 -4.79 -20.68
C GLN A 298 -29.40 -3.37 -20.11
N MET A 299 -28.30 -2.81 -19.59
CA MET A 299 -28.27 -1.43 -19.10
C MET A 299 -28.61 -0.40 -20.18
N GLU A 300 -28.12 -0.58 -21.41
CA GLU A 300 -28.44 0.29 -22.54
C GLU A 300 -29.92 0.22 -22.91
N LYS A 301 -30.51 -0.99 -22.92
CA LYS A 301 -31.95 -1.17 -23.17
C LYS A 301 -32.80 -0.51 -22.09
N GLU A 302 -32.46 -0.72 -20.82
CA GLU A 302 -33.17 -0.10 -19.69
C GLU A 302 -33.10 1.44 -19.78
N ARG A 303 -31.92 1.98 -20.14
CA ARG A 303 -31.74 3.41 -20.36
C ARG A 303 -32.57 3.93 -21.54
N GLU A 304 -32.62 3.21 -22.66
CA GLU A 304 -33.44 3.59 -23.81
C GLU A 304 -34.93 3.55 -23.46
N GLU A 305 -35.38 2.56 -22.70
CA GLU A 305 -36.76 2.47 -22.22
C GLU A 305 -37.11 3.61 -21.26
N GLU A 306 -36.20 4.00 -20.37
CA GLU A 306 -36.39 5.19 -19.52
C GLU A 306 -36.48 6.47 -20.33
N GLU A 307 -35.62 6.65 -21.34
CA GLU A 307 -35.66 7.81 -22.22
C GLU A 307 -36.95 7.85 -23.04
N ARG A 308 -37.44 6.71 -23.53
CA ARG A 308 -38.75 6.58 -24.17
C ARG A 308 -39.89 6.94 -23.23
N ARG A 309 -39.89 6.41 -22.00
CA ARG A 309 -40.91 6.75 -20.98
C ARG A 309 -40.90 8.24 -20.63
N LYS A 310 -39.72 8.82 -20.45
CA LYS A 310 -39.56 10.27 -20.22
C LYS A 310 -40.07 11.07 -21.41
N TYR A 311 -39.77 10.65 -22.63
CA TYR A 311 -40.27 11.29 -23.85
C TYR A 311 -41.80 11.19 -23.96
N GLU A 312 -42.38 10.01 -23.72
CA GLU A 312 -43.83 9.81 -23.68
C GLU A 312 -44.49 10.66 -22.59
N GLU A 313 -43.89 10.74 -21.40
CA GLU A 313 -44.38 11.60 -20.32
C GLU A 313 -44.33 13.09 -20.72
N LEU A 314 -43.25 13.54 -21.36
CA LEU A 314 -43.13 14.90 -21.90
C LEU A 314 -44.17 15.19 -22.99
N VAL A 315 -44.45 14.21 -23.87
CA VAL A 315 -45.49 14.31 -24.90
C VAL A 315 -46.87 14.39 -24.26
N ILE A 316 -47.19 13.52 -23.29
CA ILE A 316 -48.46 13.55 -22.56
C ILE A 316 -48.60 14.88 -21.79
N LYS A 317 -47.52 15.37 -21.16
CA LYS A 317 -47.50 16.64 -20.43
C LYS A 317 -47.66 17.84 -21.36
N SER A 318 -47.08 17.82 -22.56
CA SER A 318 -47.27 18.87 -23.56
C SER A 318 -48.68 18.86 -24.15
N GLN A 319 -49.28 17.67 -24.35
CA GLN A 319 -50.69 17.53 -24.74
C GLN A 319 -51.65 18.00 -23.64
N LYS A 320 -51.35 17.69 -22.36
CA LYS A 320 -52.11 18.17 -21.18
C LYS A 320 -51.96 19.66 -20.92
N LYS A 321 -50.87 20.29 -21.41
CA LYS A 321 -50.63 21.73 -21.32
C LYS A 321 -51.35 22.56 -22.39
N ARG A 322 -52.08 21.94 -23.32
CA ARG A 322 -52.99 22.68 -24.19
C ARG A 322 -54.09 23.29 -23.31
N SER A 323 -54.05 24.61 -23.19
CA SER A 323 -55.01 25.38 -22.41
C SER A 323 -56.43 25.14 -22.95
N ALA A 324 -57.44 25.13 -22.07
CA ALA A 324 -58.84 25.09 -22.47
C ALA A 324 -59.17 26.20 -23.49
N GLU A 325 -58.48 27.33 -23.43
CA GLU A 325 -58.58 28.45 -24.36
C GLU A 325 -58.05 28.12 -25.76
N GLU A 326 -56.97 27.34 -25.88
CA GLU A 326 -56.45 26.88 -27.18
C GLU A 326 -57.39 25.84 -27.80
N ILE A 327 -57.96 24.96 -26.98
CA ILE A 327 -58.98 23.99 -27.42
C ILE A 327 -60.23 24.73 -27.95
N ASN A 328 -60.66 25.80 -27.26
CA ASN A 328 -61.79 26.62 -27.70
C ASN A 328 -61.46 27.40 -28.98
N LYS A 329 -60.27 27.99 -29.12
CA LYS A 329 -59.82 28.63 -30.37
C LYS A 329 -59.76 27.66 -31.55
N ILE A 330 -59.35 26.40 -31.32
CA ILE A 330 -59.37 25.37 -32.36
C ILE A 330 -60.81 25.01 -32.75
N LYS A 331 -61.71 24.87 -31.77
CA LYS A 331 -63.15 24.64 -32.02
C LYS A 331 -63.79 25.79 -32.80
N GLU A 332 -63.51 27.04 -32.44
CA GLU A 332 -64.00 28.22 -33.16
C GLU A 332 -63.50 28.27 -34.61
N ARG A 333 -62.21 27.97 -34.84
CA ARG A 333 -61.66 27.90 -36.21
C ARG A 333 -62.25 26.75 -37.04
N TYR A 334 -62.60 25.64 -36.40
CA TYR A 334 -63.29 24.53 -37.06
C TYR A 334 -64.74 24.90 -37.39
N LEU A 335 -65.46 25.52 -36.46
CA LEU A 335 -66.84 25.98 -36.68
C LEU A 335 -66.91 27.07 -37.76
N LYS A 336 -65.96 28.00 -37.81
CA LYS A 336 -65.87 29.00 -38.88
C LYS A 336 -65.65 28.36 -40.26
N ARG A 337 -64.68 27.45 -40.38
CA ARG A 337 -64.47 26.71 -41.65
C ARG A 337 -65.69 25.89 -42.06
N LYS A 338 -66.39 25.30 -41.11
CA LYS A 338 -67.62 24.54 -41.37
C LYS A 338 -68.76 25.47 -41.84
N ALA A 339 -68.88 26.65 -41.23
CA ALA A 339 -69.85 27.66 -41.63
C ALA A 339 -69.55 28.22 -43.03
N GLU A 340 -68.29 28.54 -43.32
CA GLU A 340 -67.83 28.98 -44.64
C GLU A 340 -68.10 27.90 -45.70
N SER A 341 -67.77 26.62 -45.41
CA SER A 341 -68.08 25.51 -46.33
C SER A 341 -69.58 25.26 -46.56
N LEU A 342 -70.44 25.72 -45.65
CA LEU A 342 -71.90 25.67 -45.78
C LEU A 342 -72.47 26.92 -46.46
N GLN A 343 -71.67 27.98 -46.58
CA GLN A 343 -72.03 29.25 -47.20
C GLN A 343 -71.57 29.31 -48.67
N ASP A 344 -70.58 28.48 -49.03
CA ASP A 344 -70.08 28.26 -50.40
C ASP A 344 -70.87 27.18 -51.19
N PHE A 345 -71.95 26.64 -50.61
CA PHE A 345 -72.99 25.84 -51.28
C PHE A 345 -74.31 26.60 -51.26
#